data_AF-A0A5E3XCF6-F1
#
_entry.id   AF-A0A5E3XCF6-F1
#
_cell.length_a   1.000
_cell.length_b   1.000
_cell.length_c   1.000
_cell.angle_alpha   90.00
_cell.angle_beta   90.00
_cell.angle_gamma   90.00
#
_symmetry.space_group_name_H-M   'P 1'
#
loop_
_entity.id
_entity.type
_entity.pdbx_description
1 polymer ?
#
loop_
_entity_poly.entity_id
_entity_poly.type
_entity_poly.pdbx_seq_one_letter_code
_entity_poly.pdbx_strand_id
1 'polypeptide(L)'
;METVEWRGYGVARTPVLEETDRVDTIYERTLTLSAWRDDNAEYLLSDYAGYNRRSDPDFKLALGIEAVYPIRLAPGDIFPWPQPFTSARNVSLQPSRRYPFSVSGWNNVLRGFPCLEWLRLDRELAPRFLFSVYTSSPPTLPRSLQCLALLGFRRDVDEDGFTDVSYDEMLAQTWRETRKEGGSLQAYIMGDVSVEGDGFEDCIGREGVVVEVVRRPYCMQEGHEDWDDLTEY
;
A
#
# COMPACT_ATOMS: atom_id res chain seq x y z
N MET A 1 -10.66 11.46 11.44
CA MET A 1 -9.77 10.28 11.33
C MET A 1 -8.56 10.74 10.56
N GLU A 2 -7.38 10.55 11.13
CA GLU A 2 -6.10 10.99 10.55
C GLU A 2 -5.35 9.81 9.91
N THR A 3 -5.52 8.60 10.43
CA THR A 3 -5.03 7.36 9.82
C THR A 3 -6.20 6.52 9.27
N VAL A 4 -6.07 6.06 8.02
CA VAL A 4 -7.09 5.28 7.31
C VAL A 4 -6.44 4.12 6.57
N GLU A 5 -7.04 2.94 6.67
CA GLU A 5 -6.59 1.72 6.00
C GLU A 5 -7.76 1.07 5.26
N TRP A 6 -7.54 0.74 3.99
CA TRP A 6 -8.32 -0.24 3.27
C TRP A 6 -7.52 -1.51 3.09
N ARG A 7 -8.11 -2.64 3.51
CA ARG A 7 -7.47 -3.94 3.43
C ARG A 7 -8.40 -4.99 2.86
N GLY A 8 -7.94 -5.67 1.82
CA GLY A 8 -8.57 -6.85 1.27
C GLY A 8 -8.12 -8.09 2.04
N TYR A 9 -9.04 -9.01 2.28
CA TYR A 9 -8.79 -10.32 2.85
C TYR A 9 -9.41 -11.40 1.97
N GLY A 10 -8.63 -12.45 1.71
CA GLY A 10 -9.10 -13.69 1.08
C GLY A 10 -9.73 -14.68 2.04
N VAL A 11 -10.15 -15.83 1.48
CA VAL A 11 -10.54 -17.01 2.26
C VAL A 11 -9.32 -17.47 3.05
N ALA A 12 -9.34 -17.39 4.38
CA ALA A 12 -8.46 -18.21 5.22
C ALA A 12 -9.14 -19.56 5.47
N ARG A 13 -8.43 -20.68 5.31
CA ARG A 13 -8.96 -22.02 5.65
C ARG A 13 -8.79 -22.35 7.14
N THR A 14 -8.05 -21.54 7.88
CA THR A 14 -7.72 -21.69 9.28
C THR A 14 -8.15 -20.40 10.00
N PRO A 15 -8.88 -20.52 11.10
CA PRO A 15 -9.35 -19.35 11.84
C PRO A 15 -8.16 -18.56 12.36
N VAL A 16 -8.19 -17.24 12.16
CA VAL A 16 -7.27 -16.29 12.79
C VAL A 16 -7.24 -16.58 14.29
N LEU A 17 -6.05 -16.89 14.81
CA LEU A 17 -5.85 -17.44 16.15
C LEU A 17 -6.06 -16.43 17.29
N GLU A 18 -6.28 -15.15 16.97
CA GLU A 18 -6.51 -14.09 17.95
C GLU A 18 -7.99 -13.70 18.03
N GLU A 19 -8.57 -13.70 19.25
CA GLU A 19 -9.99 -13.38 19.48
C GLU A 19 -10.40 -11.97 19.01
N THR A 20 -9.48 -11.01 18.96
CA THR A 20 -9.71 -9.64 18.49
C THR A 20 -9.77 -9.50 16.96
N ASP A 21 -9.18 -10.46 16.25
CA ASP A 21 -9.18 -10.54 14.78
C ASP A 21 -10.17 -11.62 14.27
N ARG A 22 -11.04 -12.13 15.14
CA ARG A 22 -12.26 -12.82 14.70
C ARG A 22 -13.15 -11.80 14.00
N VAL A 23 -12.90 -11.63 12.70
CA VAL A 23 -13.93 -11.19 11.75
C VAL A 23 -15.09 -12.16 11.95
N ASP A 24 -16.23 -11.63 12.38
CA ASP A 24 -17.46 -12.40 12.54
C ASP A 24 -17.69 -13.32 11.34
N THR A 25 -17.96 -14.59 11.63
CA THR A 25 -18.47 -15.68 10.77
C THR A 25 -18.10 -15.59 9.27
N ILE A 26 -17.04 -16.33 8.89
CA ILE A 26 -16.69 -16.81 7.54
C ILE A 26 -17.42 -16.09 6.38
N TYR A 27 -16.92 -14.93 5.98
CA TYR A 27 -17.14 -14.44 4.63
C TYR A 27 -15.87 -14.70 3.82
N GLU A 28 -16.03 -15.49 2.76
CA GLU A 28 -14.97 -15.99 1.88
C GLU A 28 -14.06 -14.89 1.32
N ARG A 29 -14.54 -13.64 1.26
CA ARG A 29 -13.78 -12.46 0.81
C ARG A 29 -14.28 -11.24 1.57
N THR A 30 -13.36 -10.47 2.16
CA THR A 30 -13.72 -9.30 2.96
C THR A 30 -12.91 -8.08 2.55
N LEU A 31 -13.58 -6.95 2.33
CA LEU A 31 -12.95 -5.64 2.27
C LEU A 31 -13.19 -4.93 3.60
N THR A 32 -12.12 -4.56 4.29
CA THR A 32 -12.19 -3.84 5.55
C THR A 32 -11.68 -2.42 5.38
N LEU A 33 -12.45 -1.46 5.87
CA LEU A 33 -12.03 -0.10 6.12
C LEU A 33 -11.85 0.08 7.63
N SER A 34 -10.64 0.45 8.04
CA SER A 34 -10.31 0.80 9.41
C SER A 34 -9.85 2.26 9.46
N ALA A 35 -10.30 3.02 10.46
CA ALA A 35 -9.91 4.40 10.62
C ALA A 35 -9.70 4.78 12.09
N TRP A 36 -8.65 5.54 12.34
CA TRP A 36 -8.22 6.01 13.66
C TRP A 36 -8.22 7.53 13.69
N ARG A 37 -8.53 8.10 14.86
CA ARG A 37 -8.34 9.53 15.14
C ARG A 37 -6.87 9.88 15.27
N ASP A 38 -6.06 8.94 15.76
CA ASP A 38 -4.64 9.11 15.96
C ASP A 38 -3.91 9.30 14.63
N ASP A 39 -3.03 10.31 14.56
CA ASP A 39 -2.08 10.53 13.49
C ASP A 39 -0.85 9.63 13.67
N ASN A 40 -1.01 8.34 13.37
CA ASN A 40 0.05 7.36 13.53
C ASN A 40 0.21 6.48 12.28
N ALA A 41 1.26 6.74 11.50
CA ALA A 41 1.62 5.95 10.33
C ALA A 41 2.14 4.55 10.68
N GLU A 42 2.72 4.34 11.87
CA GLU A 42 3.26 3.03 12.26
C GLU A 42 2.17 1.95 12.37
N TYR A 43 0.91 2.35 12.63
CA TYR A 43 -0.22 1.42 12.61
C TYR A 43 -0.37 0.74 11.25
N LEU A 44 0.00 1.45 10.18
CA LEU A 44 -0.04 0.98 8.80
C LEU A 44 1.18 0.11 8.45
N LEU A 45 2.07 -0.21 9.40
CA LEU A 45 3.19 -1.14 9.25
C LEU A 45 3.18 -2.23 10.34
N SER A 46 2.09 -2.35 11.11
CA SER A 46 1.98 -3.29 12.24
C SER A 46 2.09 -4.78 11.86
N ASP A 47 2.05 -5.11 10.57
CA ASP A 47 2.32 -6.44 10.00
C ASP A 47 3.81 -6.69 9.67
N TYR A 48 4.71 -5.75 10.01
CA TYR A 48 6.15 -5.84 9.81
C TYR A 48 6.91 -5.95 11.15
N ALA A 49 8.11 -6.53 11.08
CA ALA A 49 8.97 -6.71 12.25
C ALA A 49 9.40 -5.36 12.83
N GLY A 50 9.39 -5.24 14.15
CA GLY A 50 9.82 -4.04 14.87
C GLY A 50 8.74 -2.98 15.03
N TYR A 51 7.55 -3.17 14.44
CA TYR A 51 6.41 -2.28 14.64
C TYR A 51 5.47 -2.79 15.73
N ASN A 52 4.93 -1.85 16.50
CA ASN A 52 3.99 -2.17 17.56
C ASN A 52 2.64 -2.60 17.00
N ARG A 53 1.94 -3.45 17.76
CA ARG A 53 0.54 -3.75 17.49
C ARG A 53 -0.26 -2.45 17.53
N ARG A 54 -1.06 -2.23 16.49
CA ARG A 54 -2.00 -1.10 16.40
C ARG A 54 -3.09 -1.19 17.48
N SER A 55 -3.60 -0.04 17.90
CA SER A 55 -4.81 0.04 18.72
C SER A 55 -6.06 -0.34 17.91
N ASP A 56 -7.16 -0.62 18.60
CA ASP A 56 -8.45 -0.82 17.95
C ASP A 56 -8.89 0.46 17.21
N PRO A 57 -9.40 0.34 15.97
CA PRO A 57 -9.84 1.50 15.21
C PRO A 57 -11.08 2.15 15.82
N ASP A 58 -11.12 3.49 15.82
CA ASP A 58 -12.31 4.27 16.19
C ASP A 58 -13.52 3.99 15.28
N PHE A 59 -13.25 3.57 14.04
CA PHE A 59 -14.26 3.16 13.07
C PHE A 59 -13.76 1.97 12.26
N LYS A 60 -14.60 0.92 12.18
CA LYS A 60 -14.34 -0.26 11.36
C LYS A 60 -15.60 -0.61 10.56
N LEU A 61 -15.45 -0.77 9.25
CA LEU A 61 -16.45 -1.34 8.37
C LEU A 61 -15.86 -2.57 7.69
N ALA A 62 -16.51 -3.71 7.84
CA ALA A 62 -16.15 -4.94 7.13
C ALA A 62 -17.28 -5.32 6.17
N LEU A 63 -16.96 -5.50 4.90
CA LEU A 63 -17.89 -5.89 3.86
C LEU A 63 -17.53 -7.30 3.37
N GLY A 64 -18.33 -8.28 3.77
CA GLY A 64 -18.26 -9.64 3.26
C GLY A 64 -18.87 -9.75 1.87
N ILE A 65 -18.22 -10.50 0.98
CA ILE A 65 -18.68 -10.69 -0.41
C ILE A 65 -18.86 -12.18 -0.66
N GLU A 66 -20.13 -12.58 -0.80
CA GLU A 66 -20.56 -13.96 -1.04
C GLU A 66 -20.54 -14.35 -2.54
N ALA A 67 -20.02 -13.48 -3.41
CA ALA A 67 -20.07 -13.71 -4.84
C ALA A 67 -19.06 -14.78 -5.30
N VAL A 68 -19.57 -15.80 -6.00
CA VAL A 68 -18.79 -16.91 -6.59
C VAL A 68 -17.72 -16.39 -7.57
N TYR A 69 -18.00 -15.29 -8.27
CA TYR A 69 -17.07 -14.62 -9.18
C TYR A 69 -16.39 -13.42 -8.49
N PRO A 70 -15.12 -13.12 -8.83
CA PRO A 70 -14.41 -11.99 -8.22
C PRO A 70 -15.07 -10.68 -8.62
N ILE A 71 -15.86 -10.09 -7.71
CA ILE A 71 -16.30 -8.70 -7.83
C ILE A 71 -15.12 -7.84 -7.40
N ARG A 72 -14.54 -7.10 -8.37
CA ARG A 72 -13.54 -6.08 -8.10
C ARG A 72 -14.26 -4.81 -7.64
N LEU A 73 -14.68 -4.75 -6.38
CA LEU A 73 -15.13 -3.48 -5.79
C LEU A 73 -13.90 -2.63 -5.52
N ALA A 74 -13.84 -1.46 -6.14
CA ALA A 74 -12.90 -0.45 -5.70
C ALA A 74 -13.41 0.16 -4.39
N PRO A 75 -12.53 0.58 -3.47
CA PRO A 75 -12.96 1.34 -2.29
C PRO A 75 -13.83 2.57 -2.64
N GLY A 76 -13.60 3.14 -3.83
CA GLY A 76 -14.35 4.28 -4.36
C GLY A 76 -15.81 3.98 -4.70
N ASP A 77 -16.16 2.71 -4.88
CA ASP A 77 -17.53 2.27 -5.14
C ASP A 77 -18.36 2.22 -3.85
N ILE A 78 -17.70 2.16 -2.69
CA ILE A 78 -18.33 2.08 -1.36
C ILE A 78 -18.42 3.47 -0.75
N PHE A 79 -17.29 4.17 -0.69
CA PHE A 79 -17.23 5.56 -0.26
C PHE A 79 -16.61 6.42 -1.35
N PRO A 80 -17.24 7.56 -1.70
CA PRO A 80 -16.69 8.44 -2.72
C PRO A 80 -15.38 9.03 -2.21
N TRP A 81 -14.24 8.63 -2.81
CA TRP A 81 -12.95 9.24 -2.48
C TRP A 81 -13.00 10.76 -2.65
N PRO A 82 -12.40 11.54 -1.73
CA PRO A 82 -11.73 11.16 -0.47
C PRO A 82 -12.67 11.04 0.76
N GLN A 83 -13.98 11.29 0.58
CA GLN A 83 -14.94 11.27 1.67
C GLN A 83 -15.11 9.85 2.23
N PRO A 84 -15.34 9.70 3.54
CA PRO A 84 -15.51 10.75 4.56
C PRO A 84 -14.19 11.26 5.19
N PHE A 85 -13.02 10.88 4.68
CA PHE A 85 -11.73 11.07 5.36
C PHE A 85 -10.84 12.15 4.74
N THR A 86 -11.40 13.33 4.48
CA THR A 86 -10.62 14.46 3.92
C THR A 86 -9.48 14.95 4.80
N SER A 87 -9.53 14.66 6.11
CA SER A 87 -8.48 14.96 7.07
C SER A 87 -7.42 13.86 7.21
N ALA A 88 -7.51 12.78 6.43
CA ALA A 88 -6.52 11.71 6.51
C ALA A 88 -5.14 12.22 6.09
N ARG A 89 -4.15 11.92 6.92
CA ARG A 89 -2.72 12.15 6.70
C ARG A 89 -1.99 10.88 6.34
N ASN A 90 -2.41 9.76 6.94
CA ASN A 90 -1.84 8.44 6.70
C ASN A 90 -2.89 7.55 6.03
N VAL A 91 -2.62 7.14 4.80
CA VAL A 91 -3.54 6.30 4.03
C VAL A 91 -2.83 5.02 3.62
N SER A 92 -3.50 3.89 3.81
CA SER A 92 -3.00 2.59 3.35
C SER A 92 -4.03 1.91 2.47
N LEU A 93 -3.55 1.35 1.36
CA LEU A 93 -4.31 0.55 0.42
C LEU A 93 -3.61 -0.79 0.24
N GLN A 94 -4.17 -1.82 0.88
CA GLN A 94 -3.60 -3.16 0.94
C GLN A 94 -4.54 -4.17 0.26
N PRO A 95 -4.50 -4.32 -1.07
CA PRO A 95 -5.16 -5.45 -1.72
C PRO A 95 -4.51 -6.77 -1.29
N SER A 96 -5.26 -7.86 -1.36
CA SER A 96 -4.67 -9.21 -1.31
C SER A 96 -4.86 -9.91 -2.65
N ARG A 97 -4.10 -10.97 -2.92
CA ARG A 97 -4.29 -11.76 -4.15
C ARG A 97 -5.70 -12.35 -4.26
N ARG A 98 -6.27 -12.75 -3.13
CA ARG A 98 -7.59 -13.37 -3.05
C ARG A 98 -8.72 -12.35 -2.97
N TYR A 99 -8.42 -11.11 -2.61
CA TYR A 99 -9.32 -9.97 -2.77
C TYR A 99 -8.59 -8.75 -3.35
N PRO A 100 -8.32 -8.75 -4.68
CA PRO A 100 -7.66 -7.64 -5.33
C PRO A 100 -8.67 -6.50 -5.54
N PHE A 101 -8.23 -5.27 -5.34
CA PHE A 101 -9.01 -4.09 -5.70
C PHE A 101 -8.13 -3.07 -6.42
N SER A 102 -8.75 -2.31 -7.32
CA SER A 102 -8.07 -1.29 -8.11
C SER A 102 -8.48 0.11 -7.66
N VAL A 103 -7.55 1.06 -7.79
CA VAL A 103 -7.86 2.48 -7.74
C VAL A 103 -7.73 3.05 -9.15
N SER A 104 -8.79 3.70 -9.61
CA SER A 104 -8.80 4.43 -10.88
C SER A 104 -8.62 5.92 -10.62
N GLY A 105 -8.00 6.63 -11.56
CA GLY A 105 -7.83 8.08 -11.48
C GLY A 105 -7.01 8.53 -10.27
N TRP A 106 -5.80 7.99 -10.08
CA TRP A 106 -4.89 8.32 -8.97
C TRP A 106 -4.73 9.82 -8.74
N ASN A 107 -4.63 10.62 -9.80
CA ASN A 107 -4.55 12.07 -9.69
C ASN A 107 -5.76 12.70 -8.97
N ASN A 108 -6.97 12.16 -9.18
CA ASN A 108 -8.17 12.63 -8.48
C ASN A 108 -8.15 12.18 -7.01
N VAL A 109 -7.71 10.94 -6.75
CA VAL A 109 -7.60 10.40 -5.38
C VAL A 109 -6.60 11.22 -4.56
N LEU A 110 -5.40 11.46 -5.10
CA LEU A 110 -4.37 12.24 -4.44
C LEU A 110 -4.81 13.69 -4.18
N ARG A 111 -5.50 14.33 -5.14
CA ARG A 111 -6.08 15.66 -4.93
C ARG A 111 -7.18 15.67 -3.88
N GLY A 112 -7.82 14.53 -3.63
CA GLY A 112 -8.81 14.34 -2.59
C GLY A 112 -8.21 14.32 -1.17
N PHE A 113 -6.92 14.00 -1.01
CA PHE A 113 -6.25 13.99 0.29
C PHE A 113 -5.32 15.21 0.43
N PRO A 114 -5.85 16.40 0.76
CA PRO A 114 -5.05 17.61 0.83
C PRO A 114 -3.99 17.58 1.94
N CYS A 115 -4.18 16.71 2.94
CA CYS A 115 -3.31 16.56 4.09
C CYS A 115 -2.46 15.28 4.03
N LEU A 116 -2.41 14.58 2.88
CA LEU A 116 -1.69 13.32 2.77
C LEU A 116 -0.20 13.52 3.03
N GLU A 117 0.31 12.91 4.10
CA GLU A 117 1.72 12.94 4.49
C GLU A 117 2.36 11.56 4.34
N TRP A 118 1.58 10.49 4.47
CA TRP A 118 2.06 9.12 4.41
C TRP A 118 1.12 8.24 3.60
N LEU A 119 1.65 7.50 2.62
CA LEU A 119 0.88 6.61 1.75
C LEU A 119 1.51 5.23 1.67
N ARG A 120 0.75 4.18 2.01
CA ARG A 120 1.12 2.78 1.72
C ARG A 120 0.30 2.23 0.59
N LEU A 121 0.99 1.65 -0.38
CA LEU A 121 0.40 0.93 -1.50
C LEU A 121 1.04 -0.45 -1.58
N ASP A 122 0.19 -1.48 -1.59
CA ASP A 122 0.68 -2.85 -1.69
C ASP A 122 0.47 -3.44 -3.08
N ARG A 123 1.32 -4.43 -3.41
CA ARG A 123 1.17 -5.35 -4.54
C ARG A 123 0.92 -4.63 -5.86
N GLU A 124 -0.14 -4.97 -6.59
CA GLU A 124 -0.46 -4.45 -7.91
C GLU A 124 -0.84 -2.96 -7.91
N LEU A 125 -1.15 -2.37 -6.75
CA LEU A 125 -1.42 -0.93 -6.67
C LEU A 125 -0.13 -0.12 -6.74
N ALA A 126 0.97 -0.60 -6.16
CA ALA A 126 2.27 0.07 -6.19
C ALA A 126 2.77 0.36 -7.63
N PRO A 127 2.92 -0.62 -8.54
CA PRO A 127 3.41 -0.37 -9.88
C PRO A 127 2.43 0.48 -10.70
N ARG A 128 1.11 0.26 -10.55
CA ARG A 128 0.08 1.06 -11.23
C ARG A 128 0.10 2.53 -10.80
N PHE A 129 0.32 2.77 -9.52
CA PHE A 129 0.48 4.11 -8.98
C PHE A 129 1.75 4.78 -9.52
N LEU A 130 2.89 4.10 -9.43
CA LEU A 130 4.16 4.61 -9.93
C LEU A 130 4.06 4.98 -11.41
N PHE A 131 3.52 4.10 -12.24
CA PHE A 131 3.29 4.37 -13.66
C PHE A 131 2.37 5.58 -13.88
N SER A 132 1.27 5.69 -13.11
CA SER A 132 0.36 6.85 -13.20
C SER A 132 1.03 8.17 -12.81
N VAL A 133 1.91 8.17 -11.81
CA VAL A 133 2.65 9.37 -11.39
C VAL A 133 3.75 9.69 -12.41
N TYR A 134 4.49 8.69 -12.86
CA TYR A 134 5.58 8.84 -13.83
C TYR A 134 5.11 9.39 -15.18
N THR A 135 3.92 8.98 -15.62
CA THR A 135 3.31 9.50 -16.87
C THR A 135 2.69 10.89 -16.71
N SER A 136 2.66 11.45 -15.50
CA SER A 136 2.21 12.82 -15.26
C SER A 136 3.26 13.83 -15.71
N SER A 137 2.82 15.02 -16.11
CA SER A 137 3.71 16.10 -16.57
C SER A 137 3.54 17.33 -15.67
N PRO A 138 4.48 17.58 -14.72
CA PRO A 138 5.66 16.78 -14.39
C PRO A 138 5.37 15.55 -13.49
N PRO A 139 6.26 14.54 -13.45
CA PRO A 139 6.07 13.32 -12.67
C PRO A 139 6.35 13.58 -11.19
N THR A 140 5.36 14.08 -10.48
CA THR A 140 5.51 14.59 -9.12
C THR A 140 4.48 13.97 -8.18
N LEU A 141 4.92 13.73 -6.94
CA LEU A 141 4.05 13.35 -5.85
C LEU A 141 3.41 14.60 -5.22
N PRO A 142 2.30 14.46 -4.47
CA PRO A 142 1.73 15.56 -3.72
C PRO A 142 2.76 16.21 -2.82
N ARG A 143 2.79 17.54 -2.77
CA ARG A 143 3.82 18.30 -2.01
C ARG A 143 3.83 17.99 -0.52
N SER A 144 2.69 17.60 0.05
CA SER A 144 2.55 17.21 1.44
C SER A 144 3.08 15.81 1.73
N LEU A 145 3.22 14.95 0.72
CA LEU A 145 3.63 13.56 0.90
C LEU A 145 5.10 13.51 1.35
N GLN A 146 5.33 12.99 2.54
CA GLN A 146 6.63 12.81 3.16
C GLN A 146 7.15 11.40 2.98
N CYS A 147 6.27 10.40 2.96
CA CYS A 147 6.67 9.01 2.83
C CYS A 147 5.72 8.22 1.93
N LEU A 148 6.30 7.40 1.05
CA LEU A 148 5.58 6.45 0.21
C LEU A 148 6.10 5.04 0.47
N ALA A 149 5.26 4.19 1.07
CA ALA A 149 5.55 2.78 1.30
C ALA A 149 5.02 1.94 0.14
N LEU A 150 5.91 1.18 -0.51
CA LEU A 150 5.62 0.30 -1.64
C LEU A 150 5.94 -1.14 -1.24
N LEU A 151 4.91 -1.87 -0.82
CA LEU A 151 5.07 -3.13 -0.09
C LEU A 151 4.46 -4.31 -0.84
N GLY A 152 5.05 -5.51 -0.71
CA GLY A 152 4.64 -6.66 -1.52
C GLY A 152 4.78 -6.44 -3.03
N PHE A 153 5.57 -5.43 -3.40
CA PHE A 153 5.86 -5.01 -4.76
C PHE A 153 6.97 -5.89 -5.34
N ARG A 154 6.68 -6.57 -6.44
CA ARG A 154 7.66 -7.33 -7.22
C ARG A 154 8.19 -6.46 -8.36
N ARG A 155 9.51 -6.23 -8.37
CA ARG A 155 10.21 -5.41 -9.37
C ARG A 155 10.51 -6.18 -10.67
N ASP A 156 10.62 -7.49 -10.56
CA ASP A 156 11.06 -8.44 -11.57
C ASP A 156 9.92 -8.92 -12.50
N VAL A 157 8.68 -8.56 -12.18
CA VAL A 157 7.52 -8.99 -12.95
C VAL A 157 7.00 -7.82 -13.78
N ASP A 158 7.50 -7.72 -15.01
CA ASP A 158 6.85 -7.00 -16.10
C ASP A 158 5.57 -7.74 -16.51
N GLU A 159 4.61 -7.84 -15.58
CA GLU A 159 3.41 -8.68 -15.75
C GLU A 159 2.52 -8.15 -16.89
N ASP A 160 2.69 -6.88 -17.26
CA ASP A 160 1.83 -6.19 -18.22
C ASP A 160 2.61 -5.44 -19.33
N GLY A 161 3.95 -5.54 -19.39
CA GLY A 161 4.76 -4.95 -20.48
C GLY A 161 4.57 -3.44 -20.69
N PHE A 162 4.30 -2.69 -19.63
CA PHE A 162 3.79 -1.32 -19.74
C PHE A 162 4.80 -0.30 -20.26
N THR A 163 6.12 -0.51 -20.13
CA THR A 163 7.14 0.47 -20.52
C THR A 163 8.53 -0.13 -20.73
N ASP A 164 9.35 0.49 -21.59
CA ASP A 164 10.81 0.25 -21.70
C ASP A 164 11.63 0.84 -20.53
N VAL A 165 10.96 1.37 -19.49
CA VAL A 165 11.55 2.11 -18.36
C VAL A 165 11.44 1.26 -17.10
N SER A 166 12.52 1.13 -16.34
CA SER A 166 12.53 0.35 -15.09
C SER A 166 11.76 1.05 -13.98
N TYR A 167 11.23 0.30 -13.01
CA TYR A 167 10.58 0.90 -11.83
C TYR A 167 11.55 1.74 -11.00
N ASP A 168 12.84 1.39 -10.99
CA ASP A 168 13.89 2.15 -10.31
C ASP A 168 14.08 3.52 -10.98
N GLU A 169 14.07 3.58 -12.32
CA GLU A 169 14.07 4.84 -13.07
C GLU A 169 12.83 5.68 -12.77
N MET A 170 11.64 5.06 -12.69
CA MET A 170 10.41 5.77 -12.33
C MET A 170 10.50 6.37 -10.92
N LEU A 171 11.01 5.62 -9.95
CA LEU A 171 11.21 6.07 -8.56
C LEU A 171 12.20 7.23 -8.47
N ALA A 172 13.36 7.08 -9.14
CA ALA A 172 14.42 8.07 -9.17
C ALA A 172 13.95 9.39 -9.82
N GLN A 173 13.24 9.30 -10.95
CA GLN A 173 12.69 10.48 -11.63
C GLN A 173 11.60 11.16 -10.81
N THR A 174 10.68 10.39 -10.23
CA THR A 174 9.61 10.94 -9.38
C THR A 174 10.19 11.63 -8.15
N TRP A 175 11.20 11.04 -7.53
CA TRP A 175 11.93 11.61 -6.40
C TRP A 175 12.56 12.96 -6.78
N ARG A 176 13.36 12.97 -7.87
CA ARG A 176 14.07 14.16 -8.33
C ARG A 176 13.13 15.32 -8.64
N GLU A 177 12.08 15.09 -9.42
CA GLU A 177 11.15 16.16 -9.80
C GLU A 177 10.33 16.64 -8.59
N THR A 178 9.87 15.74 -7.71
CA THR A 178 9.15 16.13 -6.49
C THR A 178 10.02 17.03 -5.60
N ARG A 179 11.31 16.69 -5.42
CA ARG A 179 12.24 17.50 -4.61
C ARG A 179 12.55 18.84 -5.27
N LYS A 180 12.72 18.87 -6.59
CA LYS A 180 12.96 20.10 -7.36
C LYS A 180 11.79 21.08 -7.26
N GLU A 181 10.56 20.59 -7.15
CA GLU A 181 9.37 21.41 -6.90
C GLU A 181 9.19 21.87 -5.44
N GLY A 182 10.12 21.50 -4.54
CA GLY A 182 10.02 21.80 -3.12
C GLY A 182 9.01 20.92 -2.38
N GLY A 183 8.78 19.69 -2.87
CA GLY A 183 7.96 18.70 -2.17
C GLY A 183 8.62 18.18 -0.88
N SER A 184 7.80 17.61 0.00
CA SER A 184 8.21 17.20 1.35
C SER A 184 8.74 15.77 1.44
N LEU A 185 8.88 15.06 0.32
CA LEU A 185 9.30 13.66 0.29
C LEU A 185 10.64 13.46 1.01
N GLN A 186 10.66 12.49 1.93
CA GLN A 186 11.78 12.17 2.82
C GLN A 186 12.30 10.75 2.61
N ALA A 187 11.43 9.78 2.33
CA ALA A 187 11.82 8.39 2.11
C ALA A 187 10.78 7.60 1.31
N TYR A 188 11.25 6.59 0.59
CA TYR A 188 10.44 5.43 0.19
C TYR A 188 10.62 4.32 1.21
N ILE A 189 9.54 3.64 1.60
CA ILE A 189 9.61 2.43 2.43
C ILE A 189 9.37 1.21 1.54
N MET A 190 10.25 0.21 1.60
CA MET A 190 10.16 -0.99 0.78
C MET A 190 10.43 -2.25 1.60
N GLY A 191 9.90 -3.39 1.16
CA GLY A 191 10.21 -4.68 1.76
C GLY A 191 11.65 -5.12 1.44
N ASP A 192 12.32 -5.78 2.38
CA ASP A 192 13.64 -6.37 2.19
C ASP A 192 13.76 -7.26 0.94
N VAL A 193 12.81 -8.15 0.70
CA VAL A 193 12.78 -8.99 -0.51
C VAL A 193 12.72 -8.15 -1.78
N SER A 194 11.96 -7.04 -1.73
CA SER A 194 11.88 -6.12 -2.86
C SER A 194 13.21 -5.41 -3.09
N VAL A 195 14.10 -5.27 -2.10
CA VAL A 195 15.41 -4.59 -2.22
C VAL A 195 16.55 -5.55 -2.52
N GLU A 196 16.50 -6.78 -2.01
CA GLU A 196 17.60 -7.76 -2.09
C GLU A 196 17.72 -8.46 -3.46
N GLY A 197 16.67 -8.48 -4.30
CA GLY A 197 16.74 -8.99 -5.68
C GLY A 197 17.46 -8.02 -6.63
N ASP A 198 18.44 -8.49 -7.41
CA ASP A 198 19.24 -7.78 -8.44
C ASP A 198 19.61 -6.30 -8.17
N GLY A 199 19.74 -5.91 -6.90
CA GLY A 199 20.14 -4.57 -6.48
C GLY A 199 19.17 -3.46 -6.86
N PHE A 200 19.40 -2.26 -6.32
CA PHE A 200 18.86 -1.05 -6.93
C PHE A 200 19.76 -0.61 -8.06
N GLU A 201 19.18 -0.17 -9.18
CA GLU A 201 19.96 0.42 -10.26
C GLU A 201 20.75 1.65 -9.79
N ASP A 202 21.85 1.95 -10.48
CA ASP A 202 22.71 3.13 -10.21
C ASP A 202 21.93 4.45 -10.17
N CYS A 203 20.75 4.51 -10.80
CA CYS A 203 19.88 5.69 -10.83
C CYS A 203 19.36 6.08 -9.43
N ILE A 204 19.04 5.12 -8.57
CA ILE A 204 18.56 5.33 -7.19
C ILE A 204 19.67 5.97 -6.35
N GLY A 205 20.88 5.42 -6.42
CA GLY A 205 22.05 5.96 -5.73
C GLY A 205 22.45 7.34 -6.26
N ARG A 206 22.41 7.54 -7.58
CA ARG A 206 22.76 8.81 -8.23
C ARG A 206 21.85 9.97 -7.83
N GLU A 207 20.54 9.73 -7.74
CA GLU A 207 19.55 10.75 -7.37
C GLU A 207 19.43 10.93 -5.85
N GLY A 208 20.21 10.18 -5.06
CA GLY A 208 20.21 10.26 -3.60
C GLY A 208 18.86 9.88 -2.99
N VAL A 209 18.19 8.90 -3.60
CA VAL A 209 16.90 8.39 -3.13
C VAL A 209 17.09 7.72 -1.77
N VAL A 210 16.31 8.12 -0.78
CA VAL A 210 16.33 7.49 0.54
C VAL A 210 15.31 6.35 0.55
N VAL A 211 15.81 5.13 0.78
CA VAL A 211 14.98 3.93 0.92
C VAL A 211 15.13 3.37 2.33
N GLU A 212 14.03 3.30 3.05
CA GLU A 212 13.90 2.60 4.32
C GLU A 212 13.41 1.18 4.06
N VAL A 213 14.10 0.21 4.65
CA VAL A 213 13.80 -1.22 4.42
C VAL A 213 13.08 -1.78 5.63
N VAL A 214 11.88 -2.32 5.40
CA VAL A 214 11.12 -3.05 6.41
C VAL A 214 11.20 -4.54 6.16
N ARG A 215 11.30 -5.31 7.24
CA ARG A 215 11.37 -6.77 7.18
C ARG A 215 10.08 -7.38 7.68
N ARG A 216 9.69 -8.50 7.10
CA ARG A 216 8.62 -9.32 7.67
C ARG A 216 9.07 -9.91 9.02
N PRO A 217 8.14 -10.20 9.96
CA PRO A 217 8.46 -10.94 11.18
C PRO A 217 9.20 -12.23 10.86
N TYR A 218 10.14 -12.64 11.72
CA TYR A 218 10.98 -13.82 11.50
C TYR A 218 10.18 -15.09 11.18
N CYS A 219 9.03 -15.29 11.84
CA CYS A 219 8.12 -16.40 11.58
C CYS A 219 7.50 -16.41 10.17
N MET A 220 7.67 -15.33 9.40
CA MET A 220 7.17 -15.15 8.04
C MET A 220 8.30 -15.01 7.00
N GLN A 221 9.58 -15.24 7.39
CA GLN A 221 10.75 -15.10 6.50
C GLN A 221 11.11 -16.40 5.76
N GLU A 222 10.75 -17.58 6.27
CA GLU A 222 11.09 -18.87 5.63
C GLU A 222 10.08 -19.26 4.54
N GLY A 223 10.30 -18.72 3.34
CA GLY A 223 9.71 -19.21 2.10
C GLY A 223 9.52 -18.06 1.11
N HIS A 224 10.31 -18.06 0.05
CA HIS A 224 10.40 -16.94 -0.89
C HIS A 224 9.36 -16.98 -2.02
N GLU A 225 8.38 -17.87 -1.95
CA GLU A 225 7.33 -17.98 -2.96
C GLU A 225 5.98 -17.79 -2.28
N ASP A 226 5.43 -16.58 -2.42
CA ASP A 226 4.00 -16.30 -2.29
C ASP A 226 3.34 -16.44 -0.90
N TRP A 227 3.94 -15.92 0.17
CA TRP A 227 3.38 -16.04 1.55
C TRP A 227 2.15 -15.20 1.91
N ASP A 228 1.48 -14.53 0.96
CA ASP A 228 0.04 -14.27 1.18
C ASP A 228 -0.75 -15.57 1.20
N ASP A 229 -0.26 -16.65 0.58
CA ASP A 229 -0.87 -17.96 0.73
C ASP A 229 -0.80 -18.49 2.17
N LEU A 230 0.09 -17.96 3.03
CA LEU A 230 0.34 -18.46 4.38
C LEU A 230 -0.02 -17.53 5.53
N THR A 231 -0.26 -16.24 5.24
CA THR A 231 -1.08 -15.38 6.11
C THR A 231 -2.58 -15.53 5.83
N GLU A 232 -2.95 -16.19 4.71
CA GLU A 232 -4.29 -16.65 4.35
C GLU A 232 -4.43 -18.19 4.43
N TYR A 233 -3.64 -18.86 5.28
CA TYR A 233 -3.91 -20.25 5.67
C TYR A 233 -4.88 -20.32 6.81
#